data_AF-A0A3B6QG48-F1
#
_entry.id   AF-A0A3B6QG48-F1
#
_cell.length_a   1.000
_cell.length_b   1.000
_cell.length_c   1.000
_cell.angle_alpha   90.00
_cell.angle_beta   90.00
_cell.angle_gamma   90.00
#
_symmetry.space_group_name_H-M   'P 1'
#
loop_
_entity.id
_entity.type
_entity.pdbx_description
1 polymer ?
#
loop_
_entity_poly.entity_id
_entity_poly.type
_entity_poly.pdbx_seq_one_letter_code
_entity_poly.pdbx_strand_id
1 'polypeptide(L)'
;MGGVTSTVAARFAFFPPSPPSYGIQPLPPPDAAGAAAGEAKGKEGSVVVELTGVPRRANVEARRLRTKRGTDVVAMYARQTGAKLTLLYSHGNAADLGQMYELFVELSAHLNVNLMGYDYSGYGQSSGKPSEQNTYADIEAVYRCLIETYAASEENIILYGQSVGSGPTLDLASRLPRLRAVVVHSPILSGLRVMYPVKHTYWFDIYKNIDKIPQVSCPVLVIHLMKSSTVLMGGHCGNSLK
;
A
#
# COMPACT_ATOMS: atom_id res chain seq x y z
N MET A 1 -26.00 7.33 -7.36
CA MET A 1 -25.76 8.73 -6.94
C MET A 1 -24.78 8.80 -5.74
N GLY A 2 -23.54 8.30 -5.88
CA GLY A 2 -22.58 8.21 -4.76
C GLY A 2 -21.34 9.11 -4.87
N GLY A 3 -21.24 9.94 -5.91
CA GLY A 3 -19.99 10.62 -6.27
C GLY A 3 -19.71 11.95 -5.57
N VAL A 4 -20.74 12.68 -5.10
CA VAL A 4 -20.59 14.09 -4.70
C VAL A 4 -20.30 14.25 -3.20
N THR A 5 -20.90 13.42 -2.34
CA THR A 5 -20.72 13.47 -0.87
C THR A 5 -19.35 12.93 -0.41
N SER A 6 -18.72 12.05 -1.18
CA SER A 6 -17.38 11.49 -0.91
C SER A 6 -16.27 12.56 -0.94
N THR A 7 -16.41 13.59 -1.78
CA THR A 7 -15.36 14.59 -2.02
C THR A 7 -15.03 15.48 -0.82
N VAL A 8 -16.03 15.82 0.01
CA VAL A 8 -15.82 16.66 1.20
C VAL A 8 -15.21 15.82 2.32
N ALA A 9 -15.73 14.61 2.56
CA ALA A 9 -15.17 13.69 3.55
C ALA A 9 -13.70 13.34 3.26
N ALA A 10 -13.35 13.13 1.99
CA ALA A 10 -11.97 12.89 1.58
C ALA A 10 -11.02 14.05 1.95
N ARG A 11 -11.46 15.31 1.80
CA ARG A 11 -10.64 16.48 2.17
C ARG A 11 -10.31 16.57 3.66
N PHE A 12 -11.12 15.98 4.53
CA PHE A 12 -10.86 15.92 5.98
C PHE A 12 -10.17 14.64 6.41
N ALA A 13 -10.07 13.63 5.54
CA ALA A 13 -9.50 12.33 5.87
C ALA A 13 -8.04 12.17 5.41
N PHE A 14 -7.58 12.94 4.42
CA PHE A 14 -6.24 12.77 3.84
C PHE A 14 -5.42 14.04 3.97
N PHE A 15 -4.22 13.91 4.56
CA PHE A 15 -3.30 15.00 4.80
C PHE A 15 -1.93 14.68 4.16
N PRO A 16 -1.82 14.64 2.82
CA PRO A 16 -0.53 14.40 2.18
C PRO A 16 0.49 15.48 2.58
N PRO A 17 1.78 15.11 2.80
CA PRO A 17 2.84 16.09 3.01
C PRO A 17 2.89 17.14 1.89
N SER A 18 3.06 18.41 2.27
CA SER A 18 3.19 19.53 1.34
C SER A 18 4.26 20.51 1.84
N PRO A 19 5.41 20.63 1.15
CA PRO A 19 5.80 19.88 -0.06
C PRO A 19 6.06 18.38 0.22
N PRO A 20 6.05 17.51 -0.83
CA PRO A 20 6.53 16.14 -0.73
C PRO A 20 7.95 16.06 -0.17
N SER A 21 8.27 15.02 0.58
CA SER A 21 9.60 14.84 1.19
C SER A 21 10.66 14.31 0.22
N TYR A 22 10.24 13.88 -0.97
CA TYR A 22 11.11 13.33 -2.02
C TYR A 22 10.66 13.80 -3.42
N GLY A 23 11.55 13.71 -4.39
CA GLY A 23 11.28 13.97 -5.81
C GLY A 23 11.43 12.72 -6.67
N ILE A 24 11.13 12.82 -7.96
CA ILE A 24 11.39 11.76 -8.94
C ILE A 24 12.06 12.30 -10.20
N GLN A 25 12.97 11.51 -10.76
CA GLN A 25 13.61 11.76 -12.04
C GLN A 25 13.46 10.54 -12.96
N PRO A 26 13.35 10.74 -14.28
CA PRO A 26 13.51 9.64 -15.23
C PRO A 26 14.88 8.99 -15.07
N LEU A 27 14.97 7.67 -15.21
CA LEU A 27 16.27 7.02 -15.30
C LEU A 27 17.01 7.52 -16.55
N PRO A 28 18.32 7.80 -16.44
CA PRO A 28 19.12 8.15 -17.60
C PRO A 28 19.12 6.98 -18.61
N PRO A 29 19.25 7.29 -19.92
CA PRO A 29 19.37 6.26 -20.95
C PRO A 29 20.55 5.33 -20.64
N PRO A 30 20.47 4.05 -21.02
CA PRO A 30 21.43 3.03 -20.62
C PRO A 30 22.86 3.14 -21.17
N ASP A 31 23.28 4.29 -21.68
CA ASP A 31 24.54 4.43 -22.43
C ASP A 31 25.67 5.09 -21.61
N ALA A 32 25.47 5.36 -20.31
CA ALA A 32 26.47 6.03 -19.46
C ALA A 32 27.36 5.09 -18.62
N ALA A 33 27.03 3.79 -18.53
CA ALA A 33 27.89 2.79 -17.88
C ALA A 33 27.62 1.41 -18.48
N GLY A 34 28.62 0.86 -19.19
CA GLY A 34 28.50 -0.35 -20.02
C GLY A 34 28.10 -1.63 -19.29
N ALA A 35 26.82 -1.78 -19.00
CA ALA A 35 26.17 -3.04 -18.67
C ALA A 35 24.84 -3.12 -19.44
N ALA A 36 24.64 -4.24 -20.14
CA ALA A 36 23.52 -4.48 -21.05
C ALA A 36 22.17 -4.06 -20.44
N ALA A 37 21.57 -2.99 -20.97
CA ALA A 37 20.19 -2.68 -20.72
C ALA A 37 19.37 -3.07 -21.95
N GLY A 38 18.50 -4.07 -21.78
CA GLY A 38 17.21 -3.93 -22.43
C GLY A 38 16.56 -2.67 -21.84
N GLU A 39 16.00 -1.82 -22.69
CA GLU A 39 14.88 -0.99 -22.26
C GLU A 39 13.89 -1.95 -21.57
N ALA A 40 13.88 -1.98 -20.25
CA ALA A 40 12.87 -2.73 -19.52
C ALA A 40 11.58 -1.89 -19.64
N LYS A 41 10.99 -1.89 -20.84
CA LYS A 41 9.60 -1.55 -21.08
C LYS A 41 8.83 -2.37 -20.05
N GLY A 42 8.45 -1.72 -18.95
CA GLY A 42 7.40 -2.26 -18.10
C GLY A 42 6.20 -2.54 -19.00
N LYS A 43 5.46 -3.60 -18.69
CA LYS A 43 4.15 -3.81 -19.30
C LYS A 43 3.34 -2.50 -19.27
N GLU A 44 2.51 -2.31 -20.28
CA GLU A 44 1.74 -1.10 -20.57
C GLU A 44 1.29 -0.35 -19.30
N GLY A 45 1.85 0.85 -19.06
CA GLY A 45 1.52 1.70 -17.91
C GLY A 45 2.45 1.64 -16.68
N SER A 46 3.61 0.97 -16.76
CA SER A 46 4.67 1.03 -15.72
C SER A 46 5.95 1.66 -16.25
N VAL A 47 6.44 2.71 -15.58
CA VAL A 47 7.69 3.43 -15.95
C VAL A 47 8.64 3.43 -14.76
N VAL A 48 9.89 3.02 -14.96
CA VAL A 48 10.92 3.05 -13.89
C VAL A 48 11.40 4.49 -13.69
N VAL A 49 11.55 4.89 -12.43
CA VAL A 49 11.98 6.24 -12.02
C VAL A 49 13.03 6.14 -10.91
N GLU A 50 13.84 7.18 -10.76
CA GLU A 50 14.74 7.35 -9.62
C GLU A 50 14.09 8.27 -8.58
N LEU A 51 14.09 7.86 -7.31
CA LEU A 51 13.67 8.71 -6.19
C LEU A 51 14.82 9.67 -5.85
N THR A 52 14.51 10.95 -5.67
CA THR A 52 15.47 11.97 -5.24
C THR A 52 15.14 12.49 -3.84
N GLY A 53 16.14 12.97 -3.10
CA GLY A 53 15.96 13.38 -1.70
C GLY A 53 16.03 12.23 -0.68
N VAL A 54 16.28 11.00 -1.15
CA VAL A 54 16.51 9.80 -0.32
C VAL A 54 17.86 9.15 -0.70
N PRO A 55 18.51 8.39 0.21
CA PRO A 55 19.75 7.70 -0.11
C PRO A 55 19.58 6.68 -1.25
N ARG A 56 20.50 6.68 -2.22
CA ARG A 56 20.47 5.70 -3.32
C ARG A 56 20.96 4.33 -2.84
N ARG A 57 20.16 3.29 -3.02
CA ARG A 57 20.52 1.90 -2.68
C ARG A 57 20.34 0.99 -3.90
N ALA A 58 21.32 0.12 -4.16
CA ALA A 58 21.33 -0.74 -5.35
C ALA A 58 20.19 -1.77 -5.38
N ASN A 59 19.65 -2.13 -4.22
CA ASN A 59 18.55 -3.08 -4.09
C ASN A 59 17.17 -2.40 -4.03
N VAL A 60 17.09 -1.09 -4.25
CA VAL A 60 15.83 -0.33 -4.24
C VAL A 60 15.53 0.19 -5.64
N GLU A 61 14.36 -0.14 -6.16
CA GLU A 61 13.84 0.34 -7.44
C GLU A 61 12.56 1.14 -7.21
N ALA A 62 12.31 2.18 -8.00
CA ALA A 62 11.02 2.89 -7.98
C ALA A 62 10.35 2.92 -9.34
N ARG A 63 9.01 2.95 -9.33
CA ARG A 63 8.19 2.94 -10.53
C ARG A 63 7.01 3.90 -10.39
N ARG A 64 6.66 4.53 -11.50
CA ARG A 64 5.36 5.16 -11.70
C ARG A 64 4.41 4.15 -12.34
N LEU A 65 3.22 3.99 -11.75
CA LEU A 65 2.22 3.00 -12.15
C LEU A 65 0.90 3.69 -12.47
N ARG A 66 0.38 3.41 -13.66
CA ARG A 66 -0.95 3.88 -14.08
C ARG A 66 -2.05 3.07 -13.40
N THR A 67 -2.99 3.75 -12.76
CA THR A 67 -4.16 3.13 -12.12
C THR A 67 -5.33 3.01 -13.09
N LYS A 68 -6.27 2.12 -12.79
CA LYS A 68 -7.53 1.99 -13.56
C LYS A 68 -8.42 3.23 -13.53
N ARG A 69 -8.14 4.18 -12.62
CA ARG A 69 -8.86 5.45 -12.51
C ARG A 69 -8.15 6.61 -13.22
N GLY A 70 -7.08 6.33 -13.96
CA GLY A 70 -6.35 7.34 -14.75
C GLY A 70 -5.42 8.24 -13.94
N THR A 71 -5.14 7.88 -12.68
CA THR A 71 -4.07 8.49 -11.89
C THR A 71 -2.77 7.72 -12.08
N ASP A 72 -1.65 8.33 -11.68
CA ASP A 72 -0.34 7.71 -11.67
C ASP A 72 0.18 7.72 -10.24
N VAL A 73 0.51 6.55 -9.69
CA VAL A 73 1.07 6.42 -8.35
C VAL A 73 2.53 6.01 -8.40
N VAL A 74 3.31 6.50 -7.43
CA VAL A 74 4.71 6.12 -7.28
C VAL A 74 4.80 4.97 -6.27
N ALA A 75 5.57 3.94 -6.63
CA ALA A 75 5.87 2.80 -5.77
C ALA A 75 7.39 2.59 -5.70
N MET A 76 7.87 2.12 -4.54
CA MET A 76 9.23 1.67 -4.34
C MET A 76 9.26 0.20 -3.96
N TYR A 77 10.25 -0.52 -4.47
CA TYR A 77 10.48 -1.93 -4.24
C TYR A 77 11.88 -2.12 -3.67
N ALA A 78 11.96 -2.49 -2.39
CA ALA A 78 13.19 -2.94 -1.76
C ALA A 78 13.32 -4.46 -1.94
N ARG A 79 14.31 -4.88 -2.72
CA ARG A 79 14.62 -6.27 -3.00
C ARG A 79 15.54 -6.83 -1.91
N GLN A 80 15.25 -8.07 -1.49
CA GLN A 80 16.15 -8.86 -0.68
C GLN A 80 16.47 -10.18 -1.38
N THR A 81 17.76 -10.46 -1.56
CA THR A 81 18.22 -11.63 -2.30
C THR A 81 17.86 -12.90 -1.53
N GLY A 82 17.17 -13.82 -2.19
CA GLY A 82 16.71 -15.07 -1.56
C GLY A 82 15.44 -14.94 -0.70
N ALA A 83 14.88 -13.74 -0.55
CA ALA A 83 13.60 -13.56 0.13
C ALA A 83 12.45 -14.20 -0.66
N LYS A 84 11.71 -15.10 0.00
CA LYS A 84 10.55 -15.77 -0.58
C LYS A 84 9.27 -14.95 -0.45
N LEU A 85 9.14 -14.19 0.63
CA LEU A 85 7.96 -13.40 0.94
C LEU A 85 8.11 -11.97 0.44
N THR A 86 6.97 -11.36 0.10
CA THR A 86 6.88 -9.95 -0.29
C THR A 86 5.83 -9.25 0.56
N LEU A 87 6.22 -8.14 1.19
CA LEU A 87 5.33 -7.27 1.96
C LEU A 87 4.84 -6.13 1.07
N LEU A 88 3.53 -6.01 0.88
CA LEU A 88 2.90 -4.85 0.24
C LEU A 88 2.38 -3.89 1.32
N TYR A 89 3.00 -2.72 1.44
CA TYR A 89 2.78 -1.80 2.56
C TYR A 89 1.96 -0.56 2.14
N SER A 90 0.75 -0.44 2.70
CA SER A 90 -0.10 0.76 2.66
C SER A 90 0.21 1.65 3.87
N HIS A 91 0.89 2.78 3.65
CA HIS A 91 1.34 3.67 4.72
C HIS A 91 0.22 4.45 5.42
N GLY A 92 0.55 5.02 6.58
CA GLY A 92 -0.37 5.85 7.35
C GLY A 92 -0.69 7.19 6.69
N ASN A 93 -1.61 7.93 7.27
CA ASN A 93 -1.90 9.30 6.85
C ASN A 93 -0.70 10.22 7.17
N ALA A 94 -0.62 11.37 6.52
CA ALA A 94 0.46 12.35 6.75
C ALA A 94 1.89 11.79 6.63
N ALA A 95 2.05 10.77 5.78
CA ALA A 95 3.33 10.20 5.39
C ALA A 95 3.41 10.11 3.86
N ASP A 96 4.61 10.11 3.31
CA ASP A 96 4.88 9.77 1.91
C ASP A 96 6.08 8.79 1.81
N LEU A 97 6.37 8.29 0.61
CA LEU A 97 7.47 7.34 0.39
C LEU A 97 8.82 7.84 0.86
N GLY A 98 9.11 9.13 0.77
CA GLY A 98 10.40 9.67 1.21
C GLY A 98 10.57 9.56 2.73
N GLN A 99 9.52 9.86 3.49
CA GLN A 99 9.52 9.69 4.96
C GLN A 99 9.54 8.21 5.37
N MET A 100 8.92 7.34 4.57
CA MET A 100 8.85 5.90 4.82
C MET A 100 10.09 5.14 4.32
N TYR A 101 10.96 5.77 3.53
CA TYR A 101 12.05 5.13 2.78
C TYR A 101 12.95 4.27 3.68
N GLU A 102 13.53 4.89 4.71
CA GLU A 102 14.45 4.21 5.63
C GLU A 102 13.75 3.08 6.38
N LEU A 103 12.53 3.31 6.87
CA LEU A 103 11.73 2.27 7.53
C LEU A 103 11.52 1.07 6.61
N PHE A 104 11.20 1.29 5.34
CA PHE A 104 10.96 0.22 4.37
C PHE A 104 12.22 -0.58 4.07
N VAL A 105 13.36 0.07 3.88
CA VAL A 105 14.60 -0.66 3.62
C VAL A 105 15.04 -1.45 4.86
N GLU A 106 14.99 -0.84 6.04
CA GLU A 106 15.35 -1.52 7.28
C GLU A 106 14.39 -2.67 7.60
N LEU A 107 13.08 -2.49 7.41
CA LEU A 107 12.11 -3.57 7.62
C LEU A 107 12.33 -4.74 6.65
N SER A 108 12.60 -4.44 5.37
CA SER A 108 12.94 -5.46 4.36
C SER A 108 14.19 -6.24 4.76
N ALA A 109 15.24 -5.54 5.21
CA ALA A 109 16.49 -6.16 5.63
C ALA A 109 16.33 -7.04 6.88
N HIS A 110 15.72 -6.51 7.95
CA HIS A 110 15.58 -7.19 9.23
C HIS A 110 14.65 -8.41 9.17
N LEU A 111 13.60 -8.36 8.34
CA LEU A 111 12.65 -9.47 8.20
C LEU A 111 13.02 -10.44 7.07
N ASN A 112 14.06 -10.14 6.29
CA ASN A 112 14.44 -10.89 5.09
C ASN A 112 13.27 -11.09 4.11
N VAL A 113 12.56 -9.99 3.79
CA VAL A 113 11.43 -9.97 2.85
C VAL A 113 11.68 -8.94 1.75
N ASN A 114 11.14 -9.19 0.56
CA ASN A 114 10.98 -8.09 -0.40
C ASN A 114 9.89 -7.15 0.14
N LEU A 115 9.99 -5.85 -0.13
CA LEU A 115 9.00 -4.88 0.34
C LEU A 115 8.62 -3.93 -0.80
N MET A 116 7.32 -3.83 -1.07
CA MET A 116 6.72 -2.86 -1.98
C MET A 116 5.92 -1.85 -1.18
N GLY A 117 6.39 -0.60 -1.15
CA GLY A 117 5.66 0.54 -0.62
C GLY A 117 5.16 1.43 -1.75
N TYR A 118 4.10 2.18 -1.55
CA TYR A 118 3.57 3.09 -2.57
C TYR A 118 2.86 4.29 -1.95
N ASP A 119 2.84 5.41 -2.67
CA ASP A 119 2.03 6.56 -2.32
C ASP A 119 0.63 6.45 -2.92
N TYR A 120 -0.36 6.98 -2.20
CA TYR A 120 -1.72 7.13 -2.70
C TYR A 120 -1.80 8.22 -3.78
N SER A 121 -2.84 8.18 -4.62
CA SER A 121 -3.17 9.29 -5.51
C SER A 121 -3.22 10.62 -4.73
N GLY A 122 -2.46 11.63 -5.16
CA GLY A 122 -2.32 12.92 -4.50
C GLY A 122 -1.37 12.97 -3.29
N TYR A 123 -0.61 11.90 -3.02
CA TYR A 123 0.49 11.86 -2.04
C TYR A 123 1.85 11.85 -2.74
N GLY A 124 2.86 12.40 -2.09
CA GLY A 124 4.23 12.38 -2.59
C GLY A 124 4.33 12.93 -4.03
N GLN A 125 4.92 12.12 -4.91
CA GLN A 125 5.02 12.43 -6.35
C GLN A 125 3.92 11.76 -7.20
N SER A 126 2.86 11.25 -6.57
CA SER A 126 1.71 10.65 -7.24
C SER A 126 0.71 11.72 -7.70
N SER A 127 0.08 11.51 -8.86
CA SER A 127 -0.87 12.45 -9.45
C SER A 127 -2.28 12.32 -8.86
N GLY A 128 -3.16 13.25 -9.23
CA GLY A 128 -4.57 13.19 -8.86
C GLY A 128 -4.85 13.73 -7.45
N LYS A 129 -5.89 13.19 -6.81
CA LYS A 129 -6.35 13.59 -5.47
C LYS A 129 -6.70 12.35 -4.65
N PRO A 130 -6.50 12.39 -3.33
CA PRO A 130 -6.83 11.25 -2.50
C PRO A 130 -8.35 11.10 -2.36
N SER A 131 -8.81 9.87 -2.51
CA SER A 131 -10.18 9.44 -2.24
C SER A 131 -10.16 7.95 -1.95
N GLU A 132 -11.14 7.45 -1.20
CA GLU A 132 -11.28 6.02 -0.91
C GLU A 132 -11.17 5.17 -2.20
N GLN A 133 -11.93 5.51 -3.24
CA GLN A 133 -11.95 4.78 -4.50
C GLN A 133 -10.63 4.89 -5.28
N ASN A 134 -9.87 5.99 -5.13
CA ASN A 134 -8.52 6.08 -5.67
C ASN A 134 -7.59 5.14 -4.92
N THR A 135 -7.58 5.16 -3.58
CA THR A 135 -6.68 4.28 -2.81
C THR A 135 -6.89 2.78 -3.12
N TYR A 136 -8.12 2.36 -3.43
CA TYR A 136 -8.41 0.99 -3.88
C TYR A 136 -7.83 0.71 -5.28
N ALA A 137 -7.92 1.68 -6.20
CA ALA A 137 -7.32 1.56 -7.52
C ALA A 137 -5.78 1.63 -7.46
N ASP A 138 -5.22 2.39 -6.52
CA ASP A 138 -3.80 2.56 -6.29
C ASP A 138 -3.18 1.23 -5.84
N ILE A 139 -3.70 0.62 -4.76
CA ILE A 139 -3.18 -0.66 -4.25
C ILE A 139 -3.33 -1.79 -5.27
N GLU A 140 -4.40 -1.78 -6.07
CA GLU A 140 -4.61 -2.77 -7.13
C GLU A 140 -3.57 -2.64 -8.25
N ALA A 141 -3.20 -1.41 -8.63
CA ALA A 141 -2.13 -1.18 -9.61
C ALA A 141 -0.77 -1.67 -9.08
N VAL A 142 -0.49 -1.46 -7.79
CA VAL A 142 0.76 -1.89 -7.14
C VAL A 142 0.81 -3.41 -6.98
N TYR A 143 -0.29 -4.03 -6.56
CA TYR A 143 -0.43 -5.49 -6.52
C TYR A 143 -0.24 -6.11 -7.90
N ARG A 144 -0.88 -5.56 -8.94
CA ARG A 144 -0.68 -6.02 -10.32
C ARG A 144 0.78 -5.92 -10.74
N CYS A 145 1.47 -4.83 -10.39
CA CYS A 145 2.90 -4.69 -10.65
C CYS A 145 3.74 -5.79 -9.95
N LEU A 146 3.43 -6.13 -8.69
CA LEU A 146 4.08 -7.23 -7.99
C LEU A 146 3.96 -8.57 -8.73
N ILE A 147 2.75 -8.91 -9.18
CA ILE A 147 2.51 -10.16 -9.92
C ILE A 147 3.20 -10.12 -11.29
N GLU A 148 2.98 -9.05 -12.05
CA GLU A 148 3.31 -9.03 -13.48
C GLU A 148 4.76 -8.67 -13.79
N THR A 149 5.40 -7.86 -12.94
CA THR A 149 6.75 -7.32 -13.13
C THR A 149 7.75 -7.98 -12.20
N TYR A 150 7.38 -8.17 -10.93
CA TYR A 150 8.26 -8.79 -9.93
C TYR A 150 8.05 -10.30 -9.79
N ALA A 151 7.13 -10.89 -10.57
CA ALA A 151 6.81 -12.31 -10.56
C ALA A 151 6.47 -12.85 -9.16
N ALA A 152 5.92 -12.01 -8.29
CA ALA A 152 5.46 -12.44 -6.97
C ALA A 152 4.26 -13.38 -7.14
N SER A 153 4.23 -14.46 -6.36
CA SER A 153 3.04 -15.30 -6.26
C SER A 153 2.15 -14.79 -5.14
N GLU A 154 0.84 -14.79 -5.33
CA GLU A 154 -0.16 -14.32 -4.35
C GLU A 154 0.03 -14.97 -2.96
N GLU A 155 0.34 -16.27 -2.93
CA GLU A 155 0.62 -17.07 -1.73
C GLU A 155 1.89 -16.68 -0.95
N ASN A 156 2.73 -15.83 -1.55
CA ASN A 156 3.93 -15.27 -0.94
C ASN A 156 3.77 -13.79 -0.59
N ILE A 157 2.60 -13.19 -0.84
CA ILE A 157 2.33 -11.78 -0.55
C ILE A 157 1.65 -11.65 0.81
N ILE A 158 2.22 -10.77 1.64
CA ILE A 158 1.62 -10.29 2.89
C ILE A 158 1.19 -8.85 2.66
N LEU A 159 -0.08 -8.52 2.94
CA LEU A 159 -0.53 -7.14 2.92
C LEU A 159 -0.32 -6.51 4.30
N TYR A 160 0.19 -5.29 4.33
CA TYR A 160 0.37 -4.51 5.56
C TYR A 160 -0.31 -3.16 5.44
N GLY A 161 -1.24 -2.84 6.33
CA GLY A 161 -1.92 -1.55 6.36
C GLY A 161 -1.78 -0.84 7.70
N GLN A 162 -1.23 0.37 7.70
CA GLN A 162 -1.10 1.20 8.91
C GLN A 162 -2.19 2.28 8.95
N SER A 163 -2.94 2.38 10.06
CA SER A 163 -3.94 3.44 10.26
C SER A 163 -4.90 3.53 9.07
N VAL A 164 -4.96 4.67 8.36
CA VAL A 164 -5.76 4.84 7.13
C VAL A 164 -5.45 3.80 6.05
N GLY A 165 -4.20 3.33 5.96
CA GLY A 165 -3.76 2.30 5.02
C GLY A 165 -4.43 0.93 5.22
N SER A 166 -5.04 0.69 6.40
CA SER A 166 -5.88 -0.50 6.63
C SER A 166 -7.08 -0.56 5.68
N GLY A 167 -7.59 0.59 5.23
CA GLY A 167 -8.69 0.70 4.27
C GLY A 167 -8.43 -0.01 2.94
N PRO A 168 -7.46 0.44 2.13
CA PRO A 168 -7.10 -0.23 0.88
C PRO A 168 -6.54 -1.64 1.09
N THR A 169 -5.82 -1.88 2.19
CA THR A 169 -5.33 -3.22 2.53
C THR A 169 -6.46 -4.24 2.68
N LEU A 170 -7.47 -3.95 3.51
CA LEU A 170 -8.60 -4.87 3.74
C LEU A 170 -9.53 -4.95 2.53
N ASP A 171 -9.66 -3.87 1.74
CA ASP A 171 -10.38 -3.91 0.47
C ASP A 171 -9.78 -4.92 -0.50
N LEU A 172 -8.46 -4.86 -0.71
CA LEU A 172 -7.77 -5.79 -1.59
C LEU A 172 -7.81 -7.21 -1.01
N ALA A 173 -7.54 -7.35 0.30
CA ALA A 173 -7.53 -8.65 0.97
C ALA A 173 -8.85 -9.42 0.85
N SER A 174 -9.99 -8.71 0.94
CA SER A 174 -11.32 -9.33 0.83
C SER A 174 -11.63 -9.95 -0.52
N ARG A 175 -10.80 -9.67 -1.54
CA ARG A 175 -10.97 -10.13 -2.93
C ARG A 175 -9.91 -11.12 -3.38
N LEU A 176 -8.86 -11.34 -2.59
CA LEU A 176 -7.73 -12.19 -2.94
C LEU A 176 -7.74 -13.47 -2.09
N PRO A 177 -8.02 -14.65 -2.69
CA PRO A 177 -8.27 -15.88 -1.93
C PRO A 177 -7.02 -16.52 -1.31
N ARG A 178 -5.82 -16.26 -1.84
CA ARG A 178 -4.60 -17.01 -1.53
C ARG A 178 -3.50 -16.18 -0.88
N LEU A 179 -3.79 -14.97 -0.39
CA LEU A 179 -2.79 -14.17 0.31
C LEU A 179 -2.14 -14.96 1.46
N ARG A 180 -0.85 -14.73 1.70
CA ARG A 180 -0.12 -15.38 2.78
C ARG A 180 -0.68 -14.99 4.14
N ALA A 181 -0.90 -13.69 4.34
CA ALA A 181 -1.43 -13.10 5.56
C ALA A 181 -1.79 -11.62 5.32
N VAL A 182 -2.54 -11.05 6.26
CA VAL A 182 -2.78 -9.61 6.39
C VAL A 182 -2.30 -9.13 7.75
N VAL A 183 -1.57 -8.01 7.78
CA VAL A 183 -1.18 -7.29 8.99
C VAL A 183 -1.85 -5.93 8.96
N VAL A 184 -2.63 -5.60 9.98
CA VAL A 184 -3.21 -4.26 10.14
C VAL A 184 -2.71 -3.63 11.43
N HIS A 185 -2.00 -2.52 11.31
CA HIS A 185 -1.37 -1.80 12.41
C HIS A 185 -2.14 -0.53 12.75
N SER A 186 -2.69 -0.50 13.95
CA SER A 186 -3.59 0.53 14.46
C SER A 186 -4.71 0.82 13.47
N PRO A 187 -5.46 -0.19 12.98
CA PRO A 187 -6.46 0.00 11.95
C PRO A 187 -7.60 0.90 12.41
N ILE A 188 -8.25 1.53 11.43
CA ILE A 188 -9.52 2.22 11.63
C ILE A 188 -10.68 1.23 11.42
N LEU A 189 -11.72 1.33 12.24
CA LEU A 189 -12.95 0.55 12.00
C LEU A 189 -13.73 1.10 10.80
N SER A 190 -13.78 2.43 10.70
CA SER A 190 -14.25 3.21 9.56
C SER A 190 -13.87 4.68 9.72
N GLY A 191 -13.94 5.47 8.66
CA GLY A 191 -13.57 6.90 8.68
C GLY A 191 -14.38 7.70 9.69
N LEU A 192 -15.71 7.51 9.76
CA LEU A 192 -16.55 8.20 10.75
C LEU A 192 -16.21 7.80 12.18
N ARG A 193 -15.87 6.53 12.43
CA ARG A 193 -15.52 6.04 13.77
C ARG A 193 -14.21 6.58 14.31
N VAL A 194 -13.35 7.12 13.45
CA VAL A 194 -12.15 7.87 13.87
C VAL A 194 -12.54 9.24 14.42
N MET A 195 -13.50 9.91 13.78
CA MET A 195 -13.89 11.28 14.11
C MET A 195 -14.93 11.34 15.23
N TYR A 196 -15.84 10.36 15.29
CA TYR A 196 -16.99 10.36 16.19
C TYR A 196 -17.26 8.95 16.75
N PRO A 197 -17.70 8.82 18.02
CA PRO A 197 -18.02 7.53 18.63
C PRO A 197 -19.38 6.98 18.14
N VAL A 198 -19.48 6.66 16.85
CA VAL A 198 -20.70 6.12 16.22
C VAL A 198 -20.74 4.59 16.31
N LYS A 199 -21.91 4.05 16.65
CA LYS A 199 -22.12 2.60 16.75
C LYS A 199 -22.48 1.96 15.40
N HIS A 200 -23.14 2.71 14.52
CA HIS A 200 -23.63 2.21 13.23
C HIS A 200 -22.70 2.57 12.06
N THR A 201 -22.65 1.69 11.06
CA THR A 201 -21.97 1.97 9.79
C THR A 201 -22.95 2.66 8.85
N TYR A 202 -22.59 3.85 8.36
CA TYR A 202 -23.45 4.64 7.46
C TYR A 202 -23.05 4.45 5.99
N TRP A 203 -23.99 4.70 5.07
CA TRP A 203 -23.74 4.51 3.64
C TRP A 203 -22.64 5.44 3.09
N PHE A 204 -22.51 6.64 3.67
CA PHE A 204 -21.50 7.65 3.31
C PHE A 204 -20.18 7.53 4.09
N ASP A 205 -20.04 6.52 4.95
CA ASP A 205 -18.79 6.23 5.65
C ASP A 205 -17.75 5.68 4.66
N ILE A 206 -16.47 5.97 4.93
CA ILE A 206 -15.34 5.49 4.12
C ILE A 206 -14.59 4.41 4.89
N TYR A 207 -13.91 3.52 4.16
CA TYR A 207 -13.08 2.47 4.75
C TYR A 207 -13.81 1.64 5.80
N LYS A 208 -14.98 1.12 5.45
CA LYS A 208 -15.84 0.28 6.31
C LYS A 208 -15.18 -1.07 6.63
N ASN A 209 -14.02 -1.03 7.28
CA ASN A 209 -13.14 -2.15 7.56
C ASN A 209 -13.83 -3.19 8.46
N ILE A 210 -14.70 -2.72 9.36
CA ILE A 210 -15.55 -3.60 10.17
C ILE A 210 -16.42 -4.53 9.32
N ASP A 211 -16.85 -4.10 8.13
CA ASP A 211 -17.67 -4.90 7.22
C ASP A 211 -16.79 -5.74 6.27
N LYS A 212 -15.54 -5.33 6.03
CA LYS A 212 -14.62 -5.99 5.09
C LYS A 212 -13.78 -7.10 5.72
N ILE A 213 -13.35 -6.93 6.97
CA ILE A 213 -12.47 -7.89 7.64
C ILE A 213 -13.04 -9.32 7.72
N PRO A 214 -14.37 -9.56 7.87
CA PRO A 214 -14.90 -10.92 7.87
C PRO A 214 -14.80 -11.64 6.52
N GLN A 215 -14.54 -10.90 5.43
CA GLN A 215 -14.39 -11.45 4.08
C GLN A 215 -12.95 -11.85 3.75
N VAL A 216 -12.00 -11.61 4.67
CA VAL A 216 -10.58 -11.98 4.47
C VAL A 216 -10.40 -13.45 4.79
N SER A 217 -9.93 -14.23 3.80
CA SER A 217 -9.78 -15.69 3.89
C SER A 217 -8.47 -16.17 4.50
N CYS A 218 -7.46 -15.30 4.57
CA CYS A 218 -6.12 -15.63 5.07
C CYS A 218 -5.92 -15.21 6.54
N PRO A 219 -4.86 -15.68 7.23
CA PRO A 219 -4.56 -15.26 8.58
C PRO A 219 -4.39 -13.75 8.72
N VAL A 220 -5.05 -13.16 9.72
CA VAL A 220 -4.99 -11.72 10.01
C VAL A 220 -4.30 -11.47 11.36
N LEU A 221 -3.35 -10.53 11.37
CA LEU A 221 -2.71 -9.97 12.56
C LEU A 221 -3.18 -8.52 12.74
N VAL A 222 -3.82 -8.25 13.89
CA VAL A 222 -4.17 -6.89 14.31
C VAL A 222 -3.17 -6.42 15.38
N ILE A 223 -2.45 -5.34 15.10
CA ILE A 223 -1.57 -4.65 16.05
C ILE A 223 -2.30 -3.39 16.51
N HIS A 224 -2.44 -3.16 17.81
CA HIS A 224 -3.07 -1.95 18.35
C HIS A 224 -2.20 -1.35 19.45
N LEU A 225 -1.96 -0.03 19.39
CA LEU A 225 -1.24 0.68 20.43
C LEU A 225 -2.18 0.93 21.61
N MET A 226 -1.86 0.32 22.75
CA MET A 226 -2.75 0.32 23.90
C MET A 226 -2.30 1.32 24.96
N LYS A 227 -3.24 2.14 25.39
CA LYS A 227 -3.29 2.59 26.80
C LYS A 227 -3.98 1.55 27.70
N SER A 228 -3.97 0.25 27.34
CA SER A 228 -4.48 -0.90 28.15
C SER A 228 -4.11 -2.30 27.61
N SER A 229 -2.84 -2.72 27.54
CA SER A 229 -2.43 -4.16 27.57
C SER A 229 -2.67 -5.12 26.36
N THR A 230 -1.67 -5.21 25.46
CA THR A 230 -1.05 -6.46 24.87
C THR A 230 -1.82 -7.46 23.96
N VAL A 231 -1.36 -7.53 22.68
CA VAL A 231 -0.95 -8.68 21.81
C VAL A 231 -1.95 -9.68 21.13
N LEU A 232 -1.66 -9.92 19.83
CA LEU A 232 -1.94 -11.04 18.90
C LEU A 232 -3.06 -12.05 19.22
N MET A 233 -3.97 -12.22 18.26
CA MET A 233 -4.63 -13.50 17.98
C MET A 233 -4.54 -13.80 16.48
N GLY A 234 -3.92 -14.92 16.13
CA GLY A 234 -3.97 -15.48 14.79
C GLY A 234 -5.36 -16.04 14.53
N GLY A 235 -6.08 -15.47 13.58
CA GLY A 235 -7.32 -16.06 13.06
C GLY A 235 -7.01 -17.26 12.18
N HIS A 236 -7.18 -18.48 12.70
CA HIS A 236 -7.45 -19.63 11.85
C HIS A 236 -8.93 -19.56 11.47
N CYS A 237 -9.23 -19.25 10.20
CA CYS A 237 -10.57 -19.45 9.67
C CYS A 237 -10.76 -20.96 9.45
N GLY A 238 -11.12 -21.66 10.52
CA GLY A 238 -11.52 -23.05 10.50
C GLY A 238 -12.96 -23.15 10.00
N ASN A 239 -13.14 -23.82 8.87
CA ASN A 239 -14.43 -24.35 8.45
C ASN A 239 -15.06 -25.16 9.60
N SER A 240 -16.29 -24.82 10.00
CA SER A 240 -17.22 -25.79 10.57
C SER A 240 -18.67 -25.38 10.35
N LEU A 241 -19.26 -26.08 9.39
CA LEU A 241 -20.61 -26.66 9.41
C LEU A 241 -21.33 -26.58 10.77
N LYS A 242 -22.35 -25.73 10.88
CA LYS A 242 -23.80 -26.08 10.92
C LYS A 242 -24.61 -24.83 11.26
#